data_AF-A0A3B9BUC6-F1
#
_entry.id   AF-A0A3B9BUC6-F1
#
_cell.length_a   1.000
_cell.length_b   1.000
_cell.length_c   1.000
_cell.angle_alpha   90.00
_cell.angle_beta   90.00
_cell.angle_gamma   90.00
#
_symmetry.space_group_name_H-M   'P 1'
#
loop_
_entity.id
_entity.type
_entity.pdbx_description
1 polymer ?
#
loop_
_entity_poly.entity_id
_entity_poly.type
_entity_poly.pdbx_seq_one_letter_code
_entity_poly.pdbx_strand_id
1 'polypeptide(L)' 'MLDNPYPKVQTGPPKPSKIIMPRQFSLPQGTERYVVQGAGAILVPIYTGDHITIINDEGGQVCELIAADAKGKTD' A
#
# COMPACT_ATOMS: atom_id res chain seq x y z
N MET A 1 55.10 10.66 -8.07
CA MET A 1 55.26 9.51 -7.16
C MET A 1 53.85 9.21 -6.63
N LEU A 2 53.25 8.10 -7.07
CA LEU A 2 51.91 7.67 -6.64
C LEU A 2 52.09 6.91 -5.33
N ASP A 3 52.12 7.63 -4.21
CA ASP A 3 52.73 7.16 -2.96
C ASP A 3 51.91 6.16 -2.11
N ASN A 4 50.89 5.51 -2.65
CA ASN A 4 50.39 4.29 -2.00
C ASN A 4 49.55 3.43 -2.95
N PRO A 5 49.91 2.15 -3.20
CA PRO A 5 49.14 1.25 -4.05
C PRO A 5 47.87 0.71 -3.37
N TYR A 6 47.64 1.00 -2.09
CA TYR A 6 46.51 0.46 -1.32
C TYR A 6 45.49 1.52 -0.93
N PRO A 7 44.19 1.18 -0.98
CA PRO A 7 43.12 2.06 -0.53
C PRO A 7 43.20 2.28 0.99
N LYS A 8 42.81 3.48 1.45
CA LYS A 8 42.69 3.77 2.88
C LYS A 8 41.55 2.94 3.48
N VAL A 9 41.90 1.96 4.32
CA VAL A 9 40.94 1.12 5.04
C VAL A 9 40.51 1.83 6.33
N GLN A 10 39.20 1.89 6.60
CA GLN A 10 38.70 2.35 7.89
C GLN A 10 38.95 1.28 8.96
N THR A 11 39.70 1.65 10.00
CA THR A 11 39.98 0.77 11.14
C THR A 11 38.80 0.74 12.10
N GLY A 12 38.51 -0.45 12.64
CA GLY A 12 37.48 -0.64 13.67
C GLY A 12 36.39 -1.61 13.24
N PRO A 13 35.55 -2.06 14.18
CA PRO A 13 34.43 -2.93 13.86
C PRO A 13 33.44 -2.20 12.94
N PRO A 14 32.77 -2.92 12.03
CA PRO A 14 31.74 -2.32 11.20
C PRO A 14 30.65 -1.68 12.06
N LYS A 15 30.09 -0.57 11.58
CA LYS A 15 28.97 0.08 12.23
C LYS A 15 27.84 -0.94 12.42
N PRO A 16 27.27 -1.09 13.64
CA PRO A 16 26.18 -2.03 13.86
C PRO A 16 24.96 -1.68 13.00
N SER A 17 24.32 -2.71 12.47
CA SER A 17 23.10 -2.58 11.68
C SER A 17 21.98 -1.94 12.51
N LYS A 18 21.22 -1.02 11.90
CA LYS A 18 19.96 -0.55 12.49
C LYS A 18 18.83 -1.49 12.09
N ILE A 19 17.98 -1.84 13.03
CA ILE A 19 16.70 -2.49 12.73
C ILE A 19 15.83 -1.47 11.99
N ILE A 20 15.54 -1.73 10.72
CA ILE A 20 14.53 -0.99 9.95
C ILE A 20 13.20 -1.66 10.25
N MET A 21 12.37 -1.05 11.09
CA MET A 21 11.00 -1.48 11.27
C MET A 21 10.14 -0.81 10.19
N PRO A 22 9.58 -1.56 9.23
CA PRO A 22 8.65 -0.98 8.29
C PRO A 22 7.40 -0.61 9.09
N ARG A 23 7.17 0.69 9.30
CA ARG A 23 5.86 1.21 9.75
C ARG A 23 4.77 1.02 8.68
N GLN A 24 5.06 0.25 7.64
CA GLN A 24 4.39 0.24 6.34
C GLN A 24 3.37 -0.89 6.18
N PHE A 25 3.24 -1.77 7.17
CA PHE A 25 2.24 -2.85 7.15
C PHE A 25 0.89 -2.45 7.78
N SER A 26 0.80 -1.26 8.39
CA SER A 26 -0.47 -0.70 8.85
C SER A 26 -1.00 0.30 7.84
N LEU A 27 -2.28 0.15 7.50
CA LEU A 27 -3.01 1.18 6.77
C LEU A 27 -2.98 2.50 7.56
N PRO A 28 -2.96 3.67 6.88
CA PRO A 28 -3.14 4.95 7.55
C PRO A 28 -4.42 4.96 8.38
N GLN A 29 -4.46 5.81 9.41
CA GLN A 29 -5.66 5.96 10.22
C GLN A 29 -6.85 6.38 9.35
N GLY A 30 -8.00 5.73 9.54
CA GLY A 30 -9.21 5.97 8.75
C GLY A 30 -9.20 5.32 7.36
N THR A 31 -8.24 4.43 7.09
CA THR A 31 -8.23 3.66 5.84
C THR A 31 -8.73 2.24 6.08
N GLU A 32 -9.71 1.83 5.29
CA GLU A 32 -10.25 0.48 5.24
C GLU A 32 -9.87 -0.17 3.90
N ARG A 33 -9.58 -1.47 3.91
CA ARG A 33 -9.24 -2.22 2.70
C ARG A 33 -10.09 -3.47 2.61
N TYR A 34 -10.79 -3.60 1.50
CA TYR A 34 -11.64 -4.74 1.18
C TYR A 34 -11.07 -5.51 0.00
N VAL A 35 -11.26 -6.84 0.02
CA VAL A 35 -10.93 -7.72 -1.11
C VAL A 35 -12.24 -8.24 -1.68
N VAL A 36 -12.45 -8.01 -2.98
CA VAL A 36 -13.58 -8.60 -3.71
C VAL A 36 -13.08 -9.88 -4.35
N GLN A 37 -13.66 -11.02 -3.95
CA GLN A 37 -13.31 -12.30 -4.55
C GLN A 37 -13.75 -12.36 -6.02
N GLY A 38 -13.07 -13.17 -6.83
CA GLY A 38 -13.45 -13.39 -8.24
C GLY A 38 -14.93 -13.81 -8.37
N ALA A 39 -15.63 -13.21 -9.33
CA ALA A 39 -17.09 -13.35 -9.51
C ALA A 39 -17.94 -13.00 -8.26
N GLY A 40 -17.38 -12.29 -7.29
CA GLY A 40 -18.06 -11.81 -6.09
C GLY A 40 -18.49 -10.35 -6.18
N ALA A 41 -19.21 -9.90 -5.15
CA ALA A 41 -19.59 -8.51 -4.95
C ALA A 41 -19.58 -8.19 -3.46
N ILE A 42 -19.31 -6.93 -3.12
CA ILE A 42 -19.40 -6.40 -1.77
C ILE A 42 -20.19 -5.09 -1.77
N LEU A 43 -20.75 -4.73 -0.62
CA LEU A 43 -21.33 -3.41 -0.39
C LEU A 43 -20.49 -2.70 0.67
N VAL A 44 -20.05 -1.48 0.35
CA VAL A 44 -19.25 -0.65 1.25
C VAL A 44 -20.04 0.63 1.56
N PRO A 45 -20.30 0.95 2.84
CA PRO A 45 -20.90 2.23 3.20
C PRO A 45 -19.91 3.37 2.90
N ILE A 46 -20.41 4.44 2.29
CA ILE A 46 -19.63 5.61 1.93
C ILE A 46 -20.24 6.86 2.57
N TYR A 47 -19.38 7.73 3.10
CA TYR A 47 -19.78 8.97 3.76
C TYR A 47 -19.16 10.18 3.08
N THR A 48 -19.72 11.36 3.35
CA THR A 48 -19.20 12.62 2.80
C THR A 48 -17.77 12.84 3.27
N GLY A 49 -16.85 13.00 2.31
CA GLY A 49 -15.43 13.22 2.56
C GLY A 49 -14.56 11.97 2.34
N ASP A 50 -15.16 10.79 2.17
CA ASP A 50 -14.41 9.57 1.92
C ASP A 50 -13.69 9.60 0.56
N HIS A 51 -12.57 8.89 0.48
CA HIS A 51 -11.80 8.71 -0.75
C HIS A 51 -11.69 7.23 -1.08
N ILE A 52 -12.12 6.86 -2.28
CA ILE A 52 -12.20 5.47 -2.72
C ILE A 52 -11.14 5.22 -3.78
N THR A 53 -10.33 4.18 -3.59
CA THR A 53 -9.36 3.71 -4.58
C THR A 53 -9.67 2.26 -4.95
N ILE A 54 -9.82 2.00 -6.24
CA ILE A 54 -9.98 0.64 -6.78
C ILE A 54 -8.64 0.20 -7.37
N ILE A 55 -8.17 -0.97 -6.95
CA ILE A 55 -6.90 -1.54 -7.37
C ILE A 55 -7.19 -2.87 -8.05
N ASN A 56 -6.80 -3.00 -9.32
CA ASN A 56 -6.76 -4.27 -10.01
C ASN A 56 -5.39 -4.92 -9.73
N ASP A 57 -5.33 -5.69 -8.64
CA ASP A 57 -4.07 -6.23 -8.09
C ASP A 57 -3.53 -7.42 -8.88
N GLU A 58 -4.40 -8.30 -9.38
CA GLU A 58 -4.03 -9.44 -10.22
C GLU A 58 -4.16 -9.18 -11.73
N GLY A 59 -5.09 -8.31 -12.14
CA GLY A 59 -5.40 -8.08 -13.56
C GLY A 59 -6.48 -9.02 -14.11
N GLY A 60 -6.93 -8.76 -15.35
CA GLY A 60 -7.76 -9.69 -16.12
C GLY A 60 -9.26 -9.76 -15.75
N GLN A 61 -9.66 -9.24 -14.59
CA GLN A 61 -11.06 -9.19 -14.18
C GLN A 61 -11.64 -7.78 -14.35
N VAL A 62 -12.67 -7.63 -15.19
CA VAL A 62 -13.49 -6.41 -15.24
C VAL A 62 -14.39 -6.37 -14.00
N CYS A 63 -14.52 -5.19 -13.41
CA CYS A 63 -15.45 -4.94 -12.31
C CYS A 63 -16.49 -3.89 -12.70
N GLU A 64 -17.67 -3.98 -12.08
CA GLU A 64 -18.73 -2.98 -12.16
C GLU A 64 -18.80 -2.23 -10.84
N LEU A 65 -19.03 -0.91 -10.90
CA LEU A 65 -19.20 -0.05 -9.74
C LEU A 65 -20.60 0.56 -9.77
N ILE A 66 -21.34 0.39 -8.68
CA ILE A 66 -22.69 0.92 -8.51
C ILE A 66 -22.71 1.76 -7.25
N ALA A 67 -23.18 3.00 -7.37
CA ALA A 67 -23.45 3.87 -6.24
C ALA A 67 -24.97 3.93 -6.02
N ALA A 68 -25.40 3.75 -4.78
CA ALA A 68 -26.79 3.86 -4.38
C ALA A 68 -26.92 4.83 -3.20
N ASP A 69 -28.04 5.56 -3.17
CA ASP A 69 -28.38 6.37 -2.00
C ASP A 69 -28.82 5.48 -0.81
N ALA A 70 -29.08 6.11 0.34
CA ALA A 70 -29.52 5.41 1.55
C ALA A 70 -30.87 4.68 1.40
N LYS A 71 -31.63 4.92 0.32
CA LYS A 71 -32.89 4.25 -0.03
C LYS A 71 -32.68 3.15 -1.08
N GLY A 72 -31.43 2.90 -1.49
CA GLY A 72 -31.09 1.92 -2.51
C GLY A 72 -31.31 2.41 -3.94
N LYS A 73 -31.55 3.72 -4.15
CA LYS A 73 -31.72 4.26 -5.50
C LYS A 73 -30.35 4.46 -6.16
N THR A 74 -30.19 3.91 -7.35
CA THR A 74 -29.07 4.16 -8.26
C THR A 74 -29.45 5.23 -9.30
N ASP A 75 -28.45 5.83 -9.96
CA ASP A 75 -28.67 6.60 -11.19
C ASP A 75 -28.96 5.66 -12.38
#